data_AF-A0A535L736-F1
#
_entry.id   AF-A0A535L736-F1
#
_cell.length_a   1.000
_cell.length_b   1.000
_cell.length_c   1.000
_cell.angle_alpha   90.00
_cell.angle_beta   90.00
_cell.angle_gamma   90.00
#
_symmetry.space_group_name_H-M   'P 1'
#
loop_
_entity.id
_entity.type
_entity.pdbx_description
1 polymer ?
#
loop_
_entity_poly.entity_id
_entity_poly.type
_entity_poly.pdbx_seq_one_letter_code
_entity_poly.pdbx_strand_id
1 'polypeptide(L)'
;PYTVNGPFWRSYTGAIKAATDKGFKVILSYWEGTGSFKDGKIDDLTTFWAMWKTVTDRYHGNSLVYFEPMNEPHGYSQSQWADIAAQWISTYSSTPRNRIFVSGTGYNDNVTSVCADSRLNGTFLSLHHYGFWNPSQTSYSGWVSDFKNRIGSCASRTVVDEWGAPMTTGLDYNGPINGNYYIAYVQADTDTMRSLGMGSVYWPGLRNGDSYSMETLHGSGTALTLTDNNASGVNRLKLSYGLPPPPEGSGRGPDLLEAGARHPLQPAVALE
;
A
#
# COMPACT_ATOMS: atom_id res chain seq x y z
N PRO A 1 4.02 -14.01 18.46
CA PRO A 1 4.08 -12.69 17.80
C PRO A 1 5.43 -12.48 17.10
N TYR A 2 5.43 -11.88 15.91
CA TYR A 2 6.64 -11.35 15.29
C TYR A 2 7.12 -10.18 16.16
N THR A 3 8.32 -10.28 16.73
CA THR A 3 8.85 -9.24 17.63
C THR A 3 10.24 -8.82 17.19
N VAL A 4 10.62 -7.61 17.55
CA VAL A 4 11.97 -7.06 17.34
C VAL A 4 13.06 -7.75 18.19
N ASN A 5 12.69 -8.71 19.04
CA ASN A 5 13.59 -9.38 19.97
C ASN A 5 13.95 -10.82 19.53
N GLY A 6 13.44 -11.30 18.38
CA GLY A 6 13.58 -12.68 17.94
C GLY A 6 14.45 -12.91 16.68
N PRO A 7 14.74 -14.18 16.32
CA PRO A 7 15.42 -14.53 15.07
C PRO A 7 14.76 -13.97 13.81
N PHE A 8 13.43 -13.86 13.83
CA PHE A 8 12.65 -13.22 12.76
C PHE A 8 13.15 -11.80 12.48
N TRP A 9 13.38 -10.99 13.51
CA TRP A 9 13.86 -9.62 13.36
C TRP A 9 15.22 -9.53 12.66
N ARG A 10 16.12 -10.48 12.91
CA ARG A 10 17.41 -10.53 12.20
C ARG A 10 17.21 -10.75 10.70
N SER A 11 16.40 -11.74 10.30
CA SER A 11 16.11 -11.98 8.89
C SER A 11 15.38 -10.79 8.24
N TYR A 12 14.41 -10.23 8.95
CA TYR A 12 13.61 -9.09 8.48
C TYR A 12 14.48 -7.82 8.28
N THR A 13 15.39 -7.52 9.21
CA THR A 13 16.36 -6.41 9.02
C THR A 13 17.32 -6.67 7.85
N GLY A 14 17.63 -7.93 7.55
CA GLY A 14 18.38 -8.32 6.35
C GLY A 14 17.62 -7.99 5.06
N ALA A 15 16.31 -8.28 5.01
CA ALA A 15 15.46 -7.92 3.87
C ALA A 15 15.34 -6.40 3.69
N ILE A 16 15.12 -5.64 4.78
CA ILE A 16 15.09 -4.17 4.75
C ILE A 16 16.41 -3.61 4.20
N LYS A 17 17.54 -4.15 4.68
CA LYS A 17 18.86 -3.74 4.20
C LYS A 17 19.01 -4.06 2.71
N ALA A 18 18.68 -5.27 2.27
CA ALA A 18 18.80 -5.66 0.87
C ALA A 18 17.95 -4.77 -0.05
N ALA A 19 16.72 -4.45 0.35
CA ALA A 19 15.84 -3.55 -0.38
C ALA A 19 16.43 -2.13 -0.46
N THR A 20 16.86 -1.57 0.67
CA THR A 20 17.41 -0.21 0.70
C THR A 20 18.79 -0.09 0.03
N ASP A 21 19.65 -1.12 0.08
CA ASP A 21 20.89 -1.20 -0.70
C ASP A 21 20.64 -1.18 -2.22
N LYS A 22 19.46 -1.63 -2.65
CA LYS A 22 18.99 -1.59 -4.04
C LYS A 22 18.23 -0.31 -4.38
N GLY A 23 18.11 0.63 -3.45
CA GLY A 23 17.43 1.91 -3.64
C GLY A 23 15.92 1.88 -3.48
N PHE A 24 15.32 0.75 -3.06
CA PHE A 24 13.89 0.69 -2.79
C PHE A 24 13.54 1.52 -1.55
N LYS A 25 12.39 2.19 -1.63
CA LYS A 25 11.73 2.73 -0.45
C LYS A 25 11.01 1.59 0.28
N VAL A 26 11.13 1.56 1.59
CA VAL A 26 10.55 0.52 2.44
C VAL A 26 9.58 1.17 3.41
N ILE A 27 8.33 0.71 3.44
CA ILE A 27 7.35 1.07 4.47
C ILE A 27 7.34 -0.06 5.50
N LEU A 28 7.60 0.29 6.76
CA LEU A 28 7.47 -0.63 7.90
C LEU A 28 6.17 -0.32 8.61
N SER A 29 5.34 -1.35 8.82
CA SER A 29 4.03 -1.21 9.46
C SER A 29 3.86 -2.16 10.65
N TYR A 30 3.03 -1.77 11.61
CA TYR A 30 2.58 -2.67 12.68
C TYR A 30 1.29 -3.37 12.26
N TRP A 31 1.32 -4.69 12.30
CA TRP A 31 0.15 -5.53 12.09
C TRP A 31 -0.42 -5.99 13.42
N GLU A 32 -1.75 -6.00 13.51
CA GLU A 32 -2.48 -6.59 14.62
C GLU A 32 -2.17 -8.09 14.77
N GLY A 33 -2.50 -8.63 15.94
CA GLY A 33 -2.30 -10.04 16.22
C GLY A 33 -3.22 -10.96 15.42
N THR A 34 -3.06 -12.27 15.66
CA THR A 34 -3.89 -13.31 15.03
C THR A 34 -4.99 -13.79 15.96
N GLY A 35 -6.06 -14.39 15.41
CA GLY A 35 -7.12 -15.01 16.22
C GLY A 35 -7.96 -13.97 16.94
N SER A 36 -8.03 -14.02 18.27
CA SER A 36 -8.77 -13.04 19.08
C SER A 36 -8.20 -11.62 19.03
N PHE A 37 -6.97 -11.48 18.54
CA PHE A 37 -6.26 -10.21 18.37
C PHE A 37 -6.38 -9.63 16.96
N LYS A 38 -7.25 -10.22 16.12
CA LYS A 38 -7.61 -9.67 14.82
C LYS A 38 -8.84 -8.75 14.95
N ASP A 39 -8.74 -7.73 15.80
CA ASP A 39 -9.82 -6.82 16.21
C ASP A 39 -9.60 -5.35 15.85
N GLY A 40 -8.55 -5.06 15.07
CA GLY A 40 -8.17 -3.76 14.55
C GLY A 40 -7.57 -2.86 15.62
N LYS A 41 -6.99 -3.44 16.68
CA LYS A 41 -6.36 -2.71 17.78
C LYS A 41 -4.90 -3.11 17.99
N ILE A 42 -4.18 -2.21 18.62
CA ILE A 42 -2.85 -2.51 19.17
C ILE A 42 -3.03 -3.47 20.35
N ASP A 43 -2.46 -4.67 20.23
CA ASP A 43 -2.60 -5.75 21.21
C ASP A 43 -2.15 -5.35 22.62
N ASP A 44 -1.01 -4.65 22.71
CA ASP A 44 -0.45 -4.14 23.95
C ASP A 44 0.32 -2.84 23.70
N LEU A 45 -0.15 -1.74 24.29
CA LEU A 45 0.42 -0.42 24.07
C LEU A 45 1.87 -0.31 24.56
N THR A 46 2.23 -0.96 25.66
CA THR A 46 3.58 -0.86 26.23
C THR A 46 4.62 -1.44 25.27
N THR A 47 4.36 -2.63 24.75
CA THR A 47 5.22 -3.32 23.80
C THR A 47 5.20 -2.66 22.42
N PHE A 48 4.07 -2.09 21.99
CA PHE A 48 3.97 -1.27 20.79
C PHE A 48 4.93 -0.08 20.83
N TRP A 49 4.92 0.69 21.93
CA TRP A 49 5.86 1.81 22.08
C TRP A 49 7.31 1.33 22.18
N ALA A 50 7.60 0.27 22.94
CA ALA A 50 8.97 -0.25 23.00
C ALA A 50 9.50 -0.75 21.63
N MET A 51 8.62 -1.38 20.84
CA MET A 51 8.92 -1.87 19.50
C MET A 51 9.20 -0.71 18.55
N TRP A 52 8.33 0.29 18.47
CA TRP A 52 8.54 1.44 17.59
C TRP A 52 9.78 2.25 17.98
N LYS A 53 10.11 2.36 19.26
CA LYS A 53 11.39 2.94 19.69
C LYS A 53 12.58 2.19 19.06
N THR A 54 12.56 0.86 19.11
CA THR A 54 13.62 0.03 18.53
C THR A 54 13.73 0.22 17.01
N VAL A 55 12.59 0.26 16.31
CA VAL A 55 12.54 0.42 14.85
C VAL A 55 13.00 1.82 14.44
N THR A 56 12.52 2.88 15.09
CA THR A 56 12.87 4.27 14.78
C THR A 56 14.32 4.58 15.14
N ASP A 57 14.83 4.14 16.31
CA ASP A 57 16.24 4.29 16.67
C ASP A 57 17.17 3.68 15.59
N ARG A 58 16.79 2.53 15.03
CA ARG A 58 17.57 1.86 13.99
C ARG A 58 17.52 2.54 12.63
N TYR A 59 16.35 3.04 12.20
CA TYR A 59 16.13 3.45 10.81
C TYR A 59 15.87 4.95 10.62
N HIS A 60 15.83 5.76 11.67
CA HIS A 60 15.62 7.21 11.52
C HIS A 60 16.71 7.87 10.65
N GLY A 61 17.93 7.34 10.59
CA GLY A 61 18.99 7.83 9.70
C GLY A 61 18.89 7.37 8.24
N ASN A 62 18.06 6.37 7.92
CA ASN A 62 17.93 5.84 6.55
C ASN A 62 16.76 6.51 5.81
N SER A 63 17.07 7.44 4.91
CA SER A 63 16.06 8.19 4.15
C SER A 63 15.14 7.34 3.25
N LEU A 64 15.48 6.07 3.01
CA LEU A 64 14.65 5.13 2.25
C LEU A 64 13.65 4.34 3.11
N VAL A 65 13.73 4.44 4.44
CA VAL A 65 12.79 3.78 5.36
C VAL A 65 11.72 4.75 5.83
N TYR A 66 10.48 4.31 5.70
CA TYR A 66 9.23 4.97 6.07
C TYR A 66 8.52 4.14 7.15
N PHE A 67 7.64 4.80 7.91
CA PHE A 67 7.01 4.21 9.09
C PHE A 67 5.50 4.43 9.03
N GLU A 68 4.74 3.36 9.21
CA GLU A 68 3.29 3.40 9.35
C GLU A 68 2.93 2.86 10.74
N PRO A 69 2.40 3.68 11.67
CA PRO A 69 2.19 3.26 13.05
C PRO A 69 1.35 2.00 13.23
N MET A 70 0.39 1.72 12.35
CA MET A 70 -0.46 0.53 12.37
C MET A 70 -1.17 0.37 11.03
N ASN A 71 -1.29 -0.85 10.51
CA ASN A 71 -1.85 -1.14 9.18
C ASN A 71 -3.36 -0.81 9.02
N GLU A 72 -4.24 -1.52 9.73
CA GLU A 72 -5.70 -1.40 9.60
C GLU A 72 -6.35 -1.12 10.97
N PRO A 73 -6.54 0.15 11.35
CA PRO A 73 -7.05 0.54 12.68
C PRO A 73 -8.58 0.41 12.80
N HIS A 74 -9.17 -0.68 12.28
CA HIS A 74 -10.63 -0.85 12.17
C HIS A 74 -11.35 -1.01 13.52
N GLY A 75 -10.60 -1.31 14.58
CA GLY A 75 -11.09 -1.43 15.95
C GLY A 75 -11.17 -0.10 16.71
N TYR A 76 -10.66 0.99 16.14
CA TYR A 76 -10.67 2.33 16.75
C TYR A 76 -11.75 3.22 16.14
N SER A 77 -12.31 4.12 16.94
CA SER A 77 -13.04 5.25 16.38
C SER A 77 -12.07 6.17 15.61
N GLN A 78 -12.62 7.01 14.73
CA GLN A 78 -11.80 7.95 13.95
C GLN A 78 -10.95 8.87 14.84
N SER A 79 -11.52 9.36 15.95
CA SER A 79 -10.79 10.22 16.90
C SER A 79 -9.73 9.45 17.69
N GLN A 80 -10.04 8.23 18.14
CA GLN A 80 -9.07 7.39 18.86
C GLN A 80 -7.86 7.06 17.99
N TRP A 81 -8.09 6.74 16.72
CA TRP A 81 -6.99 6.48 15.79
C TRP A 81 -6.13 7.74 15.56
N ALA A 82 -6.77 8.88 15.29
CA ALA A 82 -6.04 10.13 15.11
C ALA A 82 -5.21 10.53 16.35
N ASP A 83 -5.73 10.28 17.56
CA ASP A 83 -5.02 10.51 18.82
C ASP A 83 -3.78 9.60 18.96
N ILE A 84 -3.90 8.32 18.62
CA ILE A 84 -2.77 7.37 18.63
C ILE A 84 -1.71 7.78 17.61
N ALA A 85 -2.11 8.11 16.37
CA ALA A 85 -1.18 8.54 15.32
C ALA A 85 -0.46 9.85 15.71
N ALA A 86 -1.19 10.82 16.28
CA ALA A 86 -0.61 12.07 16.77
C ALA A 86 0.37 11.82 17.93
N GLN A 87 0.03 10.90 18.85
CA GLN A 87 0.93 10.48 19.93
C GLN A 87 2.18 9.79 19.41
N TRP A 88 2.07 8.98 18.36
CA TRP A 88 3.23 8.35 17.74
C TRP A 88 4.19 9.37 17.15
N ILE A 89 3.65 10.34 16.40
CA ILE A 89 4.45 11.41 15.79
C ILE A 89 5.16 12.26 16.86
N SER A 90 4.50 12.55 17.99
CA SER A 90 5.12 13.33 19.07
C SER A 90 6.19 12.53 19.83
N THR A 91 5.93 11.24 20.06
CA THR A 91 6.85 10.33 20.78
C THR A 91 8.15 10.10 19.98
N TYR A 92 8.04 9.90 18.66
CA TYR A 92 9.19 9.65 17.77
C TYR A 92 9.54 10.85 16.89
N SER A 93 9.61 12.04 17.51
CA SER A 93 9.81 13.32 16.83
C SER A 93 11.12 13.47 16.03
N SER A 94 12.10 12.58 16.23
CA SER A 94 13.31 12.50 15.39
C SER A 94 13.02 11.96 13.98
N THR A 95 11.86 11.32 13.78
CA THR A 95 11.40 10.88 12.46
C THR A 95 10.78 12.05 11.71
N PRO A 96 11.34 12.48 10.56
CA PRO A 96 10.72 13.49 9.70
C PRO A 96 9.29 13.08 9.32
N ARG A 97 8.35 14.02 9.42
CA ARG A 97 6.93 13.78 9.13
C ARG A 97 6.70 13.25 7.72
N ASN A 98 7.47 13.72 6.74
CA ASN A 98 7.45 13.23 5.36
C ASN A 98 8.09 11.83 5.19
N ARG A 99 8.30 11.08 6.27
CA ARG A 99 8.59 9.64 6.26
C ARG A 99 7.58 8.82 7.07
N ILE A 100 6.47 9.43 7.46
CA ILE A 100 5.42 8.79 8.24
C ILE A 100 4.19 8.65 7.35
N PHE A 101 3.63 7.45 7.31
CA PHE A 101 2.33 7.13 6.72
C PHE A 101 1.33 7.02 7.87
N VAL A 102 0.22 7.75 7.79
CA VAL A 102 -0.89 7.59 8.72
C VAL A 102 -2.03 6.93 7.96
N SER A 103 -2.37 5.72 8.36
CA SER A 103 -3.47 4.96 7.77
C SER A 103 -4.77 5.74 7.87
N GLY A 104 -5.62 5.55 6.89
CA GLY A 104 -7.03 5.87 6.98
C GLY A 104 -7.71 5.14 8.13
N THR A 105 -8.96 5.49 8.36
CA THR A 105 -9.83 4.83 9.34
C THR A 105 -10.38 3.52 8.77
N GLY A 106 -11.00 2.70 9.64
CA GLY A 106 -11.57 1.43 9.20
C GLY A 106 -10.49 0.44 8.81
N TYR A 107 -10.72 -0.33 7.75
CA TYR A 107 -9.72 -1.24 7.16
C TYR A 107 -8.72 -0.46 6.30
N ASN A 108 -8.22 0.67 6.84
CA ASN A 108 -7.45 1.66 6.11
C ASN A 108 -8.19 2.16 4.86
N ASP A 109 -9.53 2.21 4.87
CA ASP A 109 -10.36 2.32 3.68
C ASP A 109 -10.91 3.73 3.43
N ASN A 110 -10.61 4.69 4.32
CA ASN A 110 -11.00 6.09 4.18
C ASN A 110 -10.02 7.05 4.88
N VAL A 111 -9.48 8.03 4.16
CA VAL A 111 -8.47 8.96 4.69
C VAL A 111 -9.01 10.35 5.05
N THR A 112 -10.29 10.62 4.81
CA THR A 112 -10.85 11.98 4.91
C THR A 112 -10.75 12.57 6.32
N SER A 113 -10.99 11.76 7.35
CA SER A 113 -10.94 12.17 8.76
C SER A 113 -9.51 12.46 9.23
N VAL A 114 -8.56 11.57 8.97
CA VAL A 114 -7.14 11.76 9.31
C VAL A 114 -6.50 12.88 8.49
N CYS A 115 -6.96 13.11 7.27
CA CYS A 115 -6.51 14.23 6.46
C CYS A 115 -6.94 15.60 7.03
N ALA A 116 -8.14 15.68 7.61
CA ALA A 116 -8.68 16.89 8.22
C ALA A 116 -8.00 17.25 9.56
N ASP A 117 -7.32 16.30 10.19
CA ASP A 117 -6.63 16.53 11.46
C ASP A 117 -5.28 17.25 11.25
N SER A 118 -5.25 18.53 11.61
CA SER A 118 -4.06 19.37 11.48
C SER A 118 -2.83 18.87 12.25
N ARG A 119 -3.01 18.04 13.30
CA ARG A 119 -1.89 17.44 14.06
C ARG A 119 -1.08 16.47 13.19
N LEU A 120 -1.71 15.93 12.15
CA LEU A 120 -1.13 14.97 11.22
C LEU A 120 -0.55 15.65 9.96
N ASN A 121 -0.57 16.98 9.87
CA ASN A 121 0.00 17.68 8.71
C ASN A 121 1.48 17.36 8.48
N GLY A 122 1.86 17.22 7.21
CA GLY A 122 3.22 16.88 6.79
C GLY A 122 3.53 15.39 6.72
N THR A 123 2.61 14.51 7.11
CA THR A 123 2.69 13.06 6.87
C THR A 123 2.07 12.69 5.52
N PHE A 124 2.46 11.51 5.01
CA PHE A 124 1.64 10.78 4.05
C PHE A 124 0.43 10.17 4.74
N LEU A 125 -0.60 9.89 3.95
CA LEU A 125 -1.75 9.10 4.33
C LEU A 125 -1.71 7.80 3.53
N SER A 126 -2.00 6.69 4.18
CA SER A 126 -2.15 5.39 3.54
C SER A 126 -3.62 5.08 3.27
N LEU A 127 -3.89 4.30 2.23
CA LEU A 127 -5.23 3.89 1.82
C LEU A 127 -5.14 2.48 1.23
N HIS A 128 -5.99 1.60 1.73
CA HIS A 128 -6.28 0.32 1.10
C HIS A 128 -7.50 0.47 0.19
N HIS A 129 -7.47 -0.19 -0.96
CA HIS A 129 -8.65 -0.31 -1.81
C HIS A 129 -8.64 -1.65 -2.54
N TYR A 130 -9.76 -2.37 -2.49
CA TYR A 130 -9.84 -3.72 -3.05
C TYR A 130 -11.18 -4.00 -3.72
N GLY A 131 -11.10 -4.63 -4.91
CA GLY A 131 -12.27 -5.02 -5.69
C GLY A 131 -13.22 -6.00 -4.96
N PHE A 132 -12.67 -6.87 -4.08
CA PHE A 132 -13.48 -7.85 -3.36
C PHE A 132 -14.41 -7.22 -2.31
N TRP A 133 -14.22 -5.95 -1.94
CA TRP A 133 -15.11 -5.24 -1.03
C TRP A 133 -16.50 -5.00 -1.62
N ASN A 134 -16.60 -4.93 -2.96
CA ASN A 134 -17.87 -4.72 -3.62
C ASN A 134 -17.99 -5.55 -4.92
N PRO A 135 -18.26 -6.86 -4.81
CA PRO A 135 -18.38 -7.74 -5.96
C PRO A 135 -19.59 -7.41 -6.86
N SER A 136 -20.53 -6.58 -6.37
CA SER A 136 -21.67 -6.10 -7.16
C SER A 136 -21.32 -4.89 -8.03
N GLN A 137 -20.21 -4.21 -7.76
CA GLN A 137 -19.78 -3.04 -8.53
C GLN A 137 -19.04 -3.46 -9.78
N THR A 138 -19.77 -3.50 -10.89
CA THR A 138 -19.25 -3.96 -12.19
C THR A 138 -18.96 -2.81 -13.16
N SER A 139 -19.10 -1.54 -12.72
CA SER A 139 -18.86 -0.37 -13.56
C SER A 139 -17.56 0.35 -13.19
N TYR A 140 -16.81 0.79 -14.21
CA TYR A 140 -15.62 1.63 -14.04
C TYR A 140 -15.95 2.91 -13.25
N SER A 141 -17.01 3.63 -13.64
CA SER A 141 -17.38 4.91 -13.03
C SER A 141 -17.78 4.79 -11.56
N GLY A 142 -18.38 3.65 -11.16
CA GLY A 142 -18.72 3.39 -9.77
C GLY A 142 -17.48 3.21 -8.90
N TRP A 143 -16.48 2.45 -9.38
CA TRP A 143 -15.20 2.33 -8.69
C TRP A 143 -14.43 3.66 -8.60
N VAL A 144 -14.39 4.46 -9.68
CA VAL A 144 -13.80 5.81 -9.64
C VAL A 144 -14.50 6.69 -8.59
N SER A 145 -15.82 6.61 -8.48
CA SER A 145 -16.59 7.39 -7.52
C SER A 145 -16.31 6.94 -6.08
N ASP A 146 -16.27 5.62 -5.84
CA ASP A 146 -15.95 5.06 -4.52
C ASP A 146 -14.55 5.49 -4.06
N PHE A 147 -13.54 5.31 -4.93
CA PHE A 147 -12.17 5.74 -4.65
C PHE A 147 -12.10 7.23 -4.31
N LYS A 148 -12.71 8.10 -5.13
CA LYS A 148 -12.69 9.56 -4.91
C LYS A 148 -13.38 9.97 -3.60
N ASN A 149 -14.45 9.26 -3.21
CA ASN A 149 -15.13 9.50 -1.94
C ASN A 149 -14.25 9.13 -0.73
N ARG A 150 -13.46 8.07 -0.84
CA ARG A 150 -12.55 7.59 0.21
C ARG A 150 -11.34 8.51 0.43
N ILE A 151 -10.88 9.19 -0.61
CA ILE A 151 -9.76 10.15 -0.53
C ILE A 151 -10.17 11.61 -0.29
N GLY A 152 -11.38 12.01 -0.70
CA GLY A 152 -11.80 13.41 -0.67
C GLY A 152 -10.83 14.33 -1.41
N SER A 153 -10.41 15.42 -0.76
CA SER A 153 -9.44 16.38 -1.31
C SER A 153 -7.97 16.02 -1.07
N CYS A 154 -7.70 14.83 -0.54
CA CYS A 154 -6.41 14.51 0.08
C CYS A 154 -5.44 13.75 -0.81
N ALA A 155 -5.77 13.61 -2.11
CA ALA A 155 -4.98 12.86 -3.08
C ALA A 155 -3.48 13.21 -3.06
N SER A 156 -3.12 14.49 -2.93
CA SER A 156 -1.72 14.94 -2.94
C SER A 156 -0.88 14.47 -1.75
N ARG A 157 -1.53 13.93 -0.70
CA ARG A 157 -0.87 13.37 0.49
C ARG A 157 -1.11 11.87 0.63
N THR A 158 -1.92 11.27 -0.24
CA THR A 158 -2.32 9.86 -0.11
C THR A 158 -1.51 8.97 -1.05
N VAL A 159 -1.11 7.83 -0.53
CA VAL A 159 -0.54 6.70 -1.26
C VAL A 159 -1.49 5.53 -1.06
N VAL A 160 -1.79 4.80 -2.14
CA VAL A 160 -2.54 3.53 -2.03
C VAL A 160 -1.55 2.43 -1.70
N ASP A 161 -1.25 2.24 -0.43
CA ASP A 161 -0.20 1.33 0.04
C ASP A 161 -0.66 -0.13 0.15
N GLU A 162 -1.94 -0.39 -0.06
CA GLU A 162 -2.38 -1.71 -0.52
C GLU A 162 -3.48 -1.63 -1.57
N TRP A 163 -3.25 -2.31 -2.68
CA TRP A 163 -4.28 -2.66 -3.65
C TRP A 163 -3.87 -3.93 -4.39
N GLY A 164 -4.85 -4.74 -4.80
CA GLY A 164 -4.55 -5.97 -5.51
C GLY A 164 -5.75 -6.63 -6.17
N ALA A 165 -5.49 -7.59 -7.03
CA ALA A 165 -6.51 -8.43 -7.67
C ALA A 165 -5.94 -9.82 -8.04
N PRO A 166 -6.78 -10.84 -8.33
CA PRO A 166 -6.27 -12.18 -8.68
C PRO A 166 -5.46 -12.23 -9.98
N MET A 167 -4.13 -12.31 -9.89
CA MET A 167 -3.22 -12.37 -11.04
C MET A 167 -3.13 -13.75 -11.70
N THR A 168 -3.38 -14.84 -10.96
CA THR A 168 -3.24 -16.22 -11.49
C THR A 168 -4.49 -16.76 -12.20
N THR A 169 -5.49 -15.91 -12.45
CA THR A 169 -6.82 -16.33 -12.95
C THR A 169 -6.98 -16.22 -14.46
N GLY A 170 -6.01 -15.62 -15.16
CA GLY A 170 -6.08 -15.36 -16.60
C GLY A 170 -6.96 -14.17 -16.99
N LEU A 171 -7.41 -13.35 -16.02
CA LEU A 171 -8.11 -12.10 -16.32
C LEU A 171 -7.22 -11.16 -17.14
N ASP A 172 -7.80 -10.55 -18.18
CA ASP A 172 -7.19 -9.46 -18.93
C ASP A 172 -7.67 -8.12 -18.37
N TYR A 173 -6.85 -7.49 -17.55
CA TYR A 173 -7.13 -6.20 -16.93
C TYR A 173 -7.06 -5.02 -17.90
N ASN A 174 -6.60 -5.21 -19.15
CA ASN A 174 -6.70 -4.23 -20.23
C ASN A 174 -7.89 -4.52 -21.16
N GLY A 175 -8.53 -5.67 -21.01
CA GLY A 175 -9.65 -6.10 -21.83
C GLY A 175 -10.98 -5.44 -21.45
N PRO A 176 -12.06 -5.78 -22.17
CA PRO A 176 -13.39 -5.28 -21.86
C PRO A 176 -13.88 -5.77 -20.49
N ILE A 177 -14.49 -4.87 -19.71
CA ILE A 177 -14.99 -5.18 -18.36
C ILE A 177 -15.96 -6.37 -18.34
N ASN A 178 -16.91 -6.45 -19.30
CA ASN A 178 -17.85 -7.57 -19.45
C ASN A 178 -18.54 -8.01 -18.14
N GLY A 179 -18.88 -7.05 -17.26
CA GLY A 179 -19.49 -7.32 -15.96
C GLY A 179 -18.55 -7.90 -14.90
N ASN A 180 -17.25 -8.02 -15.18
CA ASN A 180 -16.26 -8.48 -14.21
C ASN A 180 -15.82 -7.32 -13.30
N TYR A 181 -16.17 -7.40 -12.02
CA TYR A 181 -15.86 -6.36 -11.05
C TYR A 181 -14.35 -6.17 -10.80
N TYR A 182 -13.52 -7.21 -10.90
CA TYR A 182 -12.06 -7.05 -10.77
C TYR A 182 -11.46 -6.30 -11.95
N ILE A 183 -11.93 -6.55 -13.18
CA ILE A 183 -11.47 -5.78 -14.36
C ILE A 183 -11.90 -4.32 -14.21
N ALA A 184 -13.16 -4.08 -13.85
CA ALA A 184 -13.67 -2.72 -13.62
C ALA A 184 -12.87 -1.97 -12.53
N TYR A 185 -12.62 -2.63 -11.40
CA TYR A 185 -11.88 -2.11 -10.26
C TYR A 185 -10.43 -1.78 -10.64
N VAL A 186 -9.66 -2.75 -11.16
CA VAL A 186 -8.25 -2.52 -11.48
C VAL A 186 -8.11 -1.40 -12.51
N GLN A 187 -9.03 -1.34 -13.48
CA GLN A 187 -9.02 -0.24 -14.45
C GLN A 187 -9.26 1.10 -13.77
N ALA A 188 -10.38 1.24 -13.06
CA ALA A 188 -10.76 2.48 -12.38
C ALA A 188 -9.70 3.00 -11.41
N ASP A 189 -9.16 2.12 -10.57
CA ASP A 189 -8.21 2.48 -9.52
C ASP A 189 -6.88 2.96 -10.09
N THR A 190 -6.29 2.19 -11.01
CA THR A 190 -4.97 2.52 -11.57
C THR A 190 -5.02 3.77 -12.46
N ASP A 191 -6.12 4.00 -13.17
CA ASP A 191 -6.35 5.25 -13.90
C ASP A 191 -6.56 6.43 -12.94
N THR A 192 -7.31 6.23 -11.85
CA THR A 192 -7.54 7.28 -10.84
C THR A 192 -6.24 7.67 -10.16
N MET A 193 -5.46 6.69 -9.68
CA MET A 193 -4.14 6.91 -9.09
C MET A 193 -3.22 7.69 -10.02
N ARG A 194 -3.12 7.28 -11.29
CA ARG A 194 -2.33 7.98 -12.30
C ARG A 194 -2.82 9.42 -12.51
N SER A 195 -4.12 9.61 -12.70
CA SER A 195 -4.71 10.92 -12.99
C SER A 195 -4.52 11.93 -11.86
N LEU A 196 -4.47 11.45 -10.62
CA LEU A 196 -4.29 12.25 -9.41
C LEU A 196 -2.82 12.36 -8.97
N GLY A 197 -1.89 11.70 -9.68
CA GLY A 197 -0.47 11.69 -9.35
C GLY A 197 -0.15 11.01 -8.02
N MET A 198 -0.91 9.98 -7.66
CA MET A 198 -0.77 9.25 -6.41
C MET A 198 0.30 8.15 -6.52
N GLY A 199 0.98 7.86 -5.41
CA GLY A 199 1.82 6.67 -5.30
C GLY A 199 0.98 5.43 -4.98
N SER A 200 1.52 4.23 -5.23
CA SER A 200 0.88 3.00 -4.77
C SER A 200 1.86 1.85 -4.49
N VAL A 201 1.39 0.84 -3.77
CA VAL A 201 2.08 -0.43 -3.50
C VAL A 201 1.10 -1.56 -3.79
N TYR A 202 1.51 -2.48 -4.66
CA TYR A 202 0.69 -3.64 -5.02
C TYR A 202 0.82 -4.75 -3.98
N TRP A 203 -0.31 -5.34 -3.58
CA TRP A 203 -0.34 -6.36 -2.54
C TRP A 203 -0.98 -7.70 -2.97
N PRO A 204 -0.28 -8.84 -2.76
CA PRO A 204 1.16 -8.96 -2.51
C PRO A 204 1.96 -8.93 -3.81
N GLY A 205 3.14 -8.31 -3.79
CA GLY A 205 4.12 -8.47 -4.89
C GLY A 205 4.57 -9.92 -5.06
N LEU A 206 4.81 -10.62 -3.93
CA LEU A 206 5.21 -12.02 -3.90
C LEU A 206 4.64 -12.73 -2.67
N ARG A 207 3.80 -13.75 -2.87
CA ARG A 207 3.34 -14.66 -1.81
C ARG A 207 3.04 -16.05 -2.37
N ASN A 208 3.69 -17.07 -1.82
CA ASN A 208 3.53 -18.45 -2.28
C ASN A 208 2.09 -18.95 -2.10
N GLY A 209 1.51 -19.48 -3.18
CA GLY A 209 0.15 -20.04 -3.17
C GLY A 209 -0.96 -18.99 -3.12
N ASP A 210 -0.66 -17.70 -3.30
CA ASP A 210 -1.64 -16.63 -3.31
C ASP A 210 -2.01 -16.23 -4.75
N SER A 211 -3.30 -16.31 -5.06
CA SER A 211 -3.81 -15.89 -6.38
C SER A 211 -3.59 -14.41 -6.68
N TYR A 212 -3.40 -13.55 -5.67
CA TYR A 212 -3.15 -12.12 -5.84
C TYR A 212 -1.68 -11.81 -6.15
N SER A 213 -0.76 -12.76 -5.93
CA SER A 213 0.68 -12.52 -6.09
C SER A 213 1.02 -11.99 -7.48
N MET A 214 1.73 -10.86 -7.58
CA MET A 214 2.15 -10.29 -8.87
C MET A 214 3.16 -11.22 -9.57
N GLU A 215 4.09 -11.78 -8.80
CA GLU A 215 5.13 -12.68 -9.29
C GLU A 215 5.05 -14.04 -8.63
N THR A 216 5.63 -15.05 -9.28
CA THR A 216 5.91 -16.37 -8.69
C THR A 216 7.42 -16.56 -8.55
N LEU A 217 7.85 -17.00 -7.36
CA LEU A 217 9.24 -17.34 -7.07
C LEU A 217 9.55 -18.78 -7.48
N HIS A 218 10.67 -18.97 -8.17
CA HIS A 218 11.20 -20.28 -8.56
C HIS A 218 12.63 -20.47 -8.05
N GLY A 219 13.04 -21.73 -8.01
CA GLY A 219 14.39 -22.12 -7.60
C GLY A 219 14.56 -22.20 -6.08
N SER A 220 15.82 -22.24 -5.62
CA SER A 220 16.15 -22.38 -4.20
C SER A 220 17.52 -21.80 -3.87
N GLY A 221 17.77 -21.57 -2.57
CA GLY A 221 19.01 -20.95 -2.11
C GLY A 221 19.19 -19.55 -2.70
N THR A 222 20.30 -19.34 -3.40
CA THR A 222 20.59 -18.09 -4.13
C THR A 222 20.28 -18.17 -5.64
N ALA A 223 19.88 -19.34 -6.14
CA ALA A 223 19.47 -19.56 -7.52
C ALA A 223 17.96 -19.31 -7.65
N LEU A 224 17.56 -18.05 -7.48
CA LEU A 224 16.17 -17.62 -7.48
C LEU A 224 15.83 -16.89 -8.77
N THR A 225 14.63 -17.14 -9.31
CA THR A 225 14.06 -16.41 -10.45
C THR A 225 12.61 -16.06 -10.17
N LEU A 226 12.13 -14.99 -10.82
CA LEU A 226 10.76 -14.51 -10.71
C LEU A 226 10.09 -14.57 -12.08
N THR A 227 8.80 -14.90 -12.10
CA THR A 227 7.95 -14.81 -13.29
C THR A 227 6.70 -13.99 -12.98
N ASP A 228 6.38 -13.03 -13.84
CA ASP A 228 5.12 -12.29 -13.78
C ASP A 228 3.93 -13.25 -13.96
N ASN A 229 2.95 -13.17 -13.06
CA ASN A 229 1.74 -14.01 -13.12
C ASN A 229 0.71 -13.50 -14.15
N ASN A 230 0.71 -12.19 -14.43
CA ASN A 230 -0.26 -11.59 -15.34
C ASN A 230 0.31 -10.36 -16.07
N ALA A 231 0.52 -10.48 -17.39
CA ALA A 231 1.07 -9.39 -18.19
C ALA A 231 0.18 -8.13 -18.21
N SER A 232 -1.15 -8.29 -18.23
CA SER A 232 -2.08 -7.16 -18.17
C SER A 232 -2.09 -6.50 -16.79
N GLY A 233 -2.00 -7.30 -15.71
CA GLY A 233 -1.85 -6.80 -14.34
C GLY A 233 -0.57 -5.99 -14.13
N VAL A 234 0.57 -6.48 -14.65
CA VAL A 234 1.85 -5.76 -14.66
C VAL A 234 1.74 -4.43 -15.43
N ASN A 235 1.00 -4.40 -16.53
CA ASN A 235 0.74 -3.16 -17.27
C ASN A 235 -0.03 -2.16 -16.39
N ARG A 236 -1.12 -2.58 -15.74
CA ARG A 236 -1.91 -1.72 -14.83
C ARG A 236 -1.09 -1.22 -13.64
N LEU A 237 -0.19 -2.05 -13.09
CA LEU A 237 0.75 -1.64 -12.05
C LEU A 237 1.72 -0.56 -12.54
N LYS A 238 2.33 -0.74 -13.72
CA LYS A 238 3.20 0.29 -14.32
C LYS A 238 2.44 1.60 -14.56
N LEU A 239 1.19 1.49 -14.99
CA LEU A 239 0.32 2.64 -15.23
C LEU A 239 0.06 3.44 -13.95
N SER A 240 -0.22 2.77 -12.81
CA SER A 240 -0.42 3.44 -11.52
C SER A 240 0.83 4.14 -11.01
N TYR A 241 2.02 3.68 -11.40
CA TYR A 241 3.31 4.34 -11.10
C TYR A 241 3.63 5.52 -12.01
N GLY A 242 2.72 5.89 -12.91
CA GLY A 242 2.98 6.94 -13.89
C GLY A 242 3.97 6.52 -14.99
N LEU A 243 4.36 5.24 -15.05
CA LEU A 243 5.24 4.73 -16.10
C LEU A 243 4.45 4.59 -17.41
N PRO A 244 5.11 4.74 -18.57
CA PRO A 244 4.47 4.42 -19.83
C PRO A 244 4.11 2.93 -19.87
N PRO A 245 2.98 2.55 -20.49
CA PRO A 245 2.74 1.15 -20.79
C PRO A 245 3.90 0.62 -21.67
N PRO A 246 4.24 -0.68 -21.58
CA PRO A 246 5.17 -1.27 -22.54
C PRO A 246 4.67 -1.01 -23.98
N PRO A 247 5.57 -0.85 -24.97
CA PRO A 247 5.19 -0.56 -26.35
C PRO A 247 4.12 -1.55 -26.85
N GLU A 248 2.98 -1.01 -27.30
CA GLU A 248 1.77 -1.79 -27.57
C GLU A 248 1.87 -2.73 -28.77
N GLY A 249 1.16 -3.85 -28.63
CA GLY A 249 0.56 -4.60 -29.71
C GLY A 249 -0.79 -5.20 -29.29
N SER A 250 -1.77 -4.37 -28.86
CA SER A 250 -3.22 -4.69 -28.88
C SER A 250 -4.08 -3.63 -28.15
N GLY A 251 -5.04 -3.02 -28.85
CA GLY A 251 -6.34 -2.59 -28.32
C GLY A 251 -6.43 -1.35 -27.41
N ARG A 252 -6.56 -0.16 -28.00
CA ARG A 252 -6.89 1.10 -27.30
C ARG A 252 -8.29 1.09 -26.65
N GLY A 253 -8.34 1.35 -25.34
CA GLY A 253 -9.44 2.09 -24.70
C GLY A 253 -9.25 3.62 -24.88
N PRO A 254 -10.26 4.46 -24.59
CA PRO A 254 -10.28 5.86 -25.03
C PRO A 254 -9.22 6.72 -24.33
N ASP A 255 -8.65 7.65 -25.10
CA ASP A 255 -7.56 8.56 -24.74
C ASP A 255 -7.80 9.29 -23.41
N LEU A 256 -6.95 9.01 -22.40
CA LEU A 256 -6.77 9.86 -21.24
C LEU A 256 -5.62 10.85 -21.50
N LEU A 257 -5.93 12.14 -21.36
CA LEU A 257 -4.98 13.25 -21.51
C LEU A 257 -3.75 13.06 -20.59
N GLU A 258 -2.56 13.32 -21.13
CA GLU A 258 -1.29 13.26 -20.38
C GLU A 258 -1.33 14.22 -19.18
N ALA A 259 -1.56 13.67 -17.98
CA ALA A 259 -1.30 14.37 -16.74
C ALA A 259 0.22 14.38 -16.49
N GLY A 260 0.81 15.58 -16.47
CA GLY A 260 2.22 15.77 -16.17
C GLY A 260 2.58 15.15 -14.82
N ALA A 261 3.39 14.10 -14.85
CA ALA A 261 3.83 13.35 -13.67
C ALA A 261 4.56 14.28 -12.70
N ARG A 262 3.90 14.63 -11.58
CA ARG A 262 4.58 15.23 -10.43
C ARG A 262 5.08 14.08 -9.55
N HIS A 263 6.40 13.90 -9.55
CA HIS A 263 7.16 12.96 -8.73
C HIS A 263 6.46 11.62 -8.46
N PRO A 264 6.46 10.67 -9.43
CA PRO A 264 6.09 9.30 -9.12
C PRO A 264 6.99 8.82 -7.98
N LEU A 265 6.37 8.38 -6.88
CA LEU A 265 7.09 7.60 -5.89
C LEU A 265 7.63 6.37 -6.63
N GLN A 266 8.96 6.32 -6.76
CA GLN A 266 9.68 5.12 -7.22
C GLN A 266 9.21 3.90 -6.43
N PRO A 267 9.29 2.68 -7.02
CA PRO A 267 8.71 1.46 -6.43
C PRO A 267 9.02 1.37 -4.93
N ALA A 268 7.96 1.40 -4.14
CA ALA A 268 8.00 1.18 -2.71
C ALA A 268 7.61 -0.26 -2.44
N VAL A 269 8.31 -0.90 -1.50
CA VAL A 269 8.00 -2.25 -1.02
C VAL A 269 7.47 -2.10 0.39
N ALA A 270 6.22 -2.54 0.61
CA ALA A 270 5.77 -2.86 1.95
C ALA A 270 6.47 -4.16 2.36
N LEU A 271 7.29 -4.10 3.41
CA LEU A 271 7.82 -5.30 4.04
C LEU A 271 6.98 -5.56 5.26
N GLU A 272 6.34 -6.73 5.30
CA GLU A 272 5.49 -7.19 6.39
C GLU A 272 6.02 -8.50 6.96
#